data_AF-A0A6G5RB15-F1
#
_entry.id   AF-A0A6G5RB15-F1
#
_cell.length_a   1.000
_cell.length_b   1.000
_cell.length_c   1.000
_cell.angle_alpha   90.00
_cell.angle_beta   90.00
_cell.angle_gamma   90.00
#
_symmetry.space_group_name_H-M   'P 1'
#
loop_
_entity.id
_entity.type
_entity.pdbx_description
1 polymer ?
#
loop_
_entity_poly.entity_id
_entity_poly.type
_entity_poly.pdbx_seq_one_letter_code
_entity_poly.pdbx_strand_id
1 'polypeptide(L)'
;MAVGELIGCLAIAALAHVPSVPAATAVGLVIGLAAGLGGALRGALLQVTAGPAYVGRVTSVATLVGFGVAPLAFPLVGAAVERWWAGPVFAVCAAICALGVVVTLCSAPLRRAELPR
;
A
#
# COMPACT_ATOMS: atom_id res chain seq x y z
N MET A 1 -11.12 -5.63 3.43
CA MET A 1 -9.72 -5.20 3.23
C MET A 1 -9.32 -5.22 1.75
N ALA A 2 -9.39 -6.38 1.07
CA ALA A 2 -8.88 -6.54 -0.29
C ALA A 2 -9.53 -5.65 -1.37
N VAL A 3 -10.85 -5.41 -1.33
CA VAL A 3 -11.53 -4.56 -2.32
C VAL A 3 -11.04 -3.10 -2.27
N GLY A 4 -10.85 -2.55 -1.06
CA GLY A 4 -10.31 -1.20 -0.89
C GLY A 4 -8.88 -1.07 -1.42
N GLU A 5 -8.05 -2.10 -1.23
CA GLU A 5 -6.68 -2.08 -1.75
C GLU A 5 -6.64 -2.27 -3.28
N LEU A 6 -7.55 -3.05 -3.87
CA LEU A 6 -7.69 -3.13 -5.33
C LEU A 6 -8.09 -1.79 -5.94
N ILE A 7 -9.03 -1.07 -5.31
CA ILE A 7 -9.41 0.30 -5.71
C ILE A 7 -8.19 1.22 -5.64
N GLY A 8 -7.38 1.12 -4.58
CA GLY A 8 -6.12 1.85 -4.46
C GLY A 8 -5.13 1.54 -5.59
N CYS A 9 -4.97 0.26 -5.97
CA CYS A 9 -4.09 -0.15 -7.07
C CYS A 9 -4.54 0.46 -8.41
N LEU A 10 -5.84 0.40 -8.70
CA LEU A 10 -6.40 1.01 -9.91
C LEU A 10 -6.24 2.53 -9.92
N ALA A 11 -6.45 3.18 -8.77
CA ALA A 11 -6.26 4.62 -8.62
C ALA A 11 -4.79 5.03 -8.86
N ILE A 12 -3.83 4.25 -8.34
CA ILE A 12 -2.39 4.47 -8.61
C ILE A 12 -2.09 4.36 -10.11
N ALA A 13 -2.58 3.32 -10.78
CA ALA A 13 -2.37 3.15 -12.22
C ALA A 13 -3.00 4.31 -13.03
N ALA A 14 -4.19 4.76 -12.63
CA ALA A 14 -4.90 5.84 -13.31
C ALA A 14 -4.24 7.20 -13.14
N LEU A 15 -3.57 7.46 -12.01
CA LEU A 15 -3.03 8.78 -11.65
C LEU A 15 -2.11 9.36 -12.73
N ALA A 16 -1.26 8.54 -13.35
CA ALA A 16 -0.32 8.98 -14.39
C ALA A 16 -0.99 9.35 -15.73
N HIS A 17 -2.28 9.06 -15.89
CA HIS A 17 -3.06 9.37 -17.09
C HIS A 17 -4.04 10.54 -16.88
N VAL A 18 -4.06 11.15 -15.70
CA VAL A 18 -4.99 12.25 -15.40
C VAL A 18 -4.44 13.58 -15.89
N PRO A 19 -5.14 14.29 -16.81
CA PRO A 19 -4.61 15.51 -17.42
C PRO A 19 -4.87 16.79 -16.60
N SER A 20 -5.64 16.73 -15.51
CA SER A 20 -6.03 17.90 -14.72
C SER A 20 -5.72 17.76 -13.24
N VAL A 21 -5.26 18.85 -12.63
CA VAL A 21 -4.91 18.91 -11.20
C VAL A 21 -6.09 18.54 -10.29
N PRO A 22 -7.33 19.04 -10.50
CA PRO A 22 -8.45 18.66 -9.65
C PRO A 22 -8.77 17.17 -9.68
N ALA A 23 -8.69 16.54 -10.86
CA ALA A 23 -8.91 15.10 -10.99
C ALA A 23 -7.77 14.31 -10.35
N ALA A 24 -6.51 14.76 -10.48
CA ALA A 24 -5.37 14.14 -9.83
C ALA A 24 -5.50 14.19 -8.29
N THR A 25 -6.00 15.30 -7.74
CA THR A 25 -6.30 15.43 -6.31
C THR A 25 -7.38 14.45 -5.86
N ALA A 26 -8.45 14.29 -6.64
CA ALA A 26 -9.51 13.32 -6.33
C ALA A 26 -8.98 11.88 -6.33
N VAL A 27 -8.15 11.52 -7.30
CA VAL A 27 -7.46 10.22 -7.33
C VAL A 27 -6.52 10.06 -6.14
N GLY A 28 -5.75 11.09 -5.80
CA GLY A 28 -4.89 11.12 -4.62
C GLY A 28 -5.65 10.91 -3.31
N LEU A 29 -6.85 11.49 -3.18
CA LEU A 29 -7.74 11.26 -2.03
C LEU A 29 -8.16 9.79 -1.94
N VAL A 30 -8.54 9.17 -3.06
CA VAL A 30 -8.90 7.74 -3.10
C VAL A 30 -7.72 6.86 -2.69
N ILE A 31 -6.52 7.15 -3.20
CA ILE A 31 -5.29 6.43 -2.82
C ILE A 31 -5.04 6.59 -1.32
N GLY A 32 -5.11 7.81 -0.79
CA GLY A 32 -4.89 8.11 0.62
C GLY A 32 -5.89 7.42 1.54
N LEU A 33 -7.18 7.39 1.18
CA LEU A 33 -8.21 6.69 1.94
C LEU A 33 -8.00 5.17 1.92
N ALA A 34 -7.71 4.58 0.76
CA ALA A 34 -7.43 3.16 0.64
C ALA A 34 -6.19 2.74 1.45
N ALA A 35 -5.10 3.50 1.32
CA ALA A 35 -3.84 3.23 2.02
C ALA A 35 -3.95 3.48 3.53
N GLY A 36 -4.61 4.57 3.95
CA GLY A 36 -4.76 4.95 5.35
C GLY A 36 -5.65 3.99 6.13
N LEU A 37 -6.84 3.69 5.60
CA LEU A 37 -7.76 2.72 6.24
C LEU A 37 -7.16 1.31 6.25
N GLY A 38 -6.57 0.88 5.13
CA GLY A 38 -5.88 -0.40 5.02
C GLY A 38 -4.70 -0.51 5.99
N GLY A 39 -3.89 0.54 6.10
CA GLY A 39 -2.76 0.61 7.03
C GLY A 39 -3.19 0.57 8.50
N ALA A 40 -4.22 1.32 8.88
CA ALA A 40 -4.75 1.32 10.25
C ALA A 40 -5.27 -0.08 10.65
N LEU A 41 -6.04 -0.73 9.77
CA LEU A 41 -6.52 -2.10 9.99
C LEU A 41 -5.36 -3.10 10.11
N ARG A 42 -4.38 -3.03 9.21
CA ARG A 42 -3.17 -3.88 9.27
C ARG A 42 -2.39 -3.68 10.57
N GLY A 43 -2.25 -2.43 11.01
CA GLY A 43 -1.61 -2.09 12.28
C GLY A 43 -2.35 -2.70 13.48
N ALA A 44 -3.67 -2.56 13.53
CA ALA A 44 -4.49 -3.15 14.59
C ALA A 44 -4.40 -4.69 14.62
N LEU A 45 -4.48 -5.35 13.45
CA LEU A 45 -4.34 -6.80 13.34
C LEU A 45 -2.95 -7.28 13.76
N LEU A 46 -1.88 -6.56 13.39
CA LEU A 46 -0.51 -6.85 13.84
C LEU A 46 -0.39 -6.78 15.35
N GLN A 47 -0.99 -5.77 15.98
CA GLN A 47 -0.97 -5.62 17.43
C GLN A 47 -1.72 -6.75 18.15
N VAL A 48 -2.89 -7.17 17.64
CA VAL A 48 -3.67 -8.28 18.20
C VAL A 48 -2.93 -9.62 18.07
N THR A 49 -2.24 -9.85 16.94
CA THR A 49 -1.66 -11.17 16.61
C THR A 49 -0.22 -11.38 17.13
N ALA A 50 0.57 -10.32 17.31
CA ALA A 50 1.98 -10.44 17.71
C ALA A 50 2.18 -10.96 19.15
N GLY A 51 1.19 -10.78 20.03
CA GLY A 51 1.30 -11.13 21.45
C GLY A 51 2.17 -10.15 22.26
N PRO A 52 1.92 -9.98 23.58
CA PRO A 52 2.47 -8.87 24.37
C PRO A 52 4.00 -8.77 24.37
N ALA A 53 4.70 -9.91 24.30
CA ALA A 53 6.16 -9.96 24.33
C ALA A 53 6.84 -9.57 22.99
N TYR A 54 6.12 -9.62 21.87
CA TYR A 54 6.70 -9.40 20.54
C TYR A 54 6.17 -8.16 19.82
N VAL A 55 5.10 -7.51 20.31
CA VAL A 55 4.52 -6.29 19.71
C VAL A 55 5.58 -5.22 19.43
N GLY A 56 6.51 -4.98 20.35
CA GLY A 56 7.59 -4.01 20.15
C GLY A 56 8.47 -4.36 18.96
N ARG A 57 8.94 -5.61 18.87
CA ARG A 57 9.82 -6.06 17.77
C ARG A 57 9.10 -6.05 16.43
N VAL A 58 7.87 -6.56 16.41
CA VAL A 58 7.04 -6.62 15.20
C VAL A 58 6.72 -5.22 14.69
N THR A 59 6.40 -4.29 15.60
CA THR A 59 6.17 -2.88 15.24
C THR A 59 7.45 -2.24 14.71
N SER A 60 8.62 -2.48 15.32
CA SER A 60 9.90 -1.97 14.81
C SER A 60 10.21 -2.47 13.39
N VAL A 61 9.93 -3.73 13.07
CA VAL A 61 10.11 -4.25 11.71
C VAL A 61 9.12 -3.59 10.75
N ALA A 62 7.85 -3.46 11.15
CA ALA A 62 6.84 -2.81 10.32
C ALA A 62 7.18 -1.33 10.04
N THR A 63 7.67 -0.58 11.03
CA THR A 63 8.07 0.81 10.87
C THR A 63 9.38 0.94 10.09
N LEU A 64 10.36 0.05 10.29
CA LEU A 64 11.59 0.03 9.48
C LEU A 64 11.27 -0.17 8.00
N VAL A 65 10.37 -1.10 7.66
CA VAL A 65 9.97 -1.31 6.26
C VAL A 65 9.14 -0.13 5.74
N GLY A 66 8.12 0.30 6.49
CA GLY A 66 7.19 1.33 6.05
C GLY A 66 7.80 2.73 5.96
N PHE A 67 8.70 3.09 6.87
CA PHE A 67 9.28 4.43 6.96
C PHE A 67 10.78 4.48 6.67
N GLY A 68 11.49 3.35 6.74
CA GLY A 68 12.92 3.28 6.40
C GLY A 68 13.18 2.83 4.97
N VAL A 69 12.54 1.75 4.53
CA VAL A 69 12.76 1.19 3.18
C VAL A 69 11.93 1.93 2.12
N ALA A 70 10.69 2.31 2.43
CA ALA A 70 9.83 2.98 1.44
C ALA A 70 10.44 4.27 0.85
N PRO A 71 11.09 5.16 1.62
CA PRO A 71 11.73 6.34 1.04
C PRO A 71 12.88 6.04 0.08
N LEU A 72 13.54 4.88 0.21
CA LEU A 72 14.59 4.46 -0.72
C LEU A 72 14.03 4.11 -2.10
N ALA A 73 12.72 3.85 -2.21
CA ALA A 73 12.07 3.65 -3.50
C ALA A 73 11.93 4.97 -4.28
N PHE A 74 11.87 6.13 -3.61
CA PHE A 74 11.70 7.43 -4.29
C PHE A 74 12.78 7.75 -5.32
N PRO A 75 14.10 7.68 -5.01
CA PRO A 75 15.12 7.95 -6.03
C PRO A 75 15.08 6.94 -7.18
N LEU A 76 14.80 5.67 -6.89
CA LEU A 76 14.71 4.62 -7.91
C LEU A 76 13.53 4.86 -8.86
N VAL A 77 12.35 5.17 -8.31
CA VAL A 77 11.15 5.50 -9.09
C VAL A 77 11.35 6.80 -9.85
N GLY A 78 11.96 7.81 -9.25
CA GLY A 78 12.29 9.08 -9.91
C GLY A 78 13.18 8.89 -11.14
N ALA A 79 14.28 8.14 -11.00
CA ALA A 79 15.17 7.81 -12.10
C ALA A 79 14.46 6.97 -13.19
N ALA A 80 13.55 6.07 -12.79
CA ALA A 80 12.75 5.30 -13.74
C ALA A 80 11.78 6.19 -14.53
N VAL A 81 11.12 7.15 -13.88
CA VAL A 81 10.21 8.09 -14.55
C VAL A 81 10.96 8.97 -15.55
N GLU A 82 12.17 9.39 -15.21
CA GLU A 82 13.03 10.16 -16.14
C GLU A 82 13.33 9.37 -17.43
N ARG A 83 13.50 8.04 -17.32
CA ARG A 83 13.89 7.18 -18.44
C ARG A 83 12.72 6.57 -19.23
N TRP A 84 11.60 6.28 -18.58
CA TRP A 84 10.47 5.53 -19.16
C TRP A 84 9.12 6.23 -19.04
N TRP A 85 9.09 7.50 -18.65
CA TRP A 85 7.87 8.30 -18.46
C TRP A 85 7.00 7.81 -17.28
N ALA A 86 6.12 8.68 -16.79
CA ALA A 86 5.35 8.38 -15.58
C ALA A 86 4.35 7.21 -15.77
N GLY A 87 3.66 7.15 -16.92
CA GLY A 87 2.62 6.14 -17.18
C GLY A 87 3.05 4.69 -16.89
N PRO A 88 4.07 4.17 -17.61
CA PRO A 88 4.54 2.80 -17.40
C PRO A 88 5.04 2.52 -15.98
N VAL A 89 5.72 3.49 -15.36
CA VAL A 89 6.25 3.32 -14.00
C VAL A 89 5.12 3.21 -12.97
N PHE A 90 4.09 4.06 -13.07
CA PHE A 90 2.92 3.97 -12.20
C PHE A 90 2.13 2.67 -12.41
N ALA A 91 2.05 2.16 -13.65
CA ALA A 91 1.45 0.87 -13.92
C ALA A 91 2.22 -0.30 -13.27
N VAL A 92 3.56 -0.29 -13.32
CA VAL A 92 4.39 -1.29 -12.63
C VAL A 92 4.22 -1.21 -11.11
N CYS A 93 4.22 0.00 -10.54
CA CYS A 93 3.96 0.19 -9.11
C CYS A 93 2.58 -0.36 -8.71
N ALA A 94 1.54 -0.06 -9.50
CA ALA A 94 0.20 -0.60 -9.28
C ALA A 94 0.18 -2.13 -9.37
N ALA A 95 0.93 -2.74 -10.29
CA ALA A 95 1.05 -4.20 -10.39
C ALA A 95 1.74 -4.80 -9.16
N ILE A 96 2.81 -4.18 -8.64
CA ILE A 96 3.47 -4.62 -7.40
C ILE A 96 2.51 -4.53 -6.21
N CYS A 97 1.76 -3.44 -6.09
CA CYS A 97 0.72 -3.31 -5.06
C CYS A 97 -0.36 -4.40 -5.20
N ALA A 98 -0.83 -4.65 -6.43
CA ALA A 98 -1.83 -5.68 -6.70
C ALA A 98 -1.33 -7.09 -6.36
N LEU A 99 -0.05 -7.39 -6.61
CA LEU A 99 0.58 -8.64 -6.18
C LEU A 99 0.55 -8.80 -4.66
N GLY A 100 0.78 -7.71 -3.91
CA GLY A 100 0.61 -7.71 -2.46
C GLY A 100 -0.83 -8.06 -2.04
N VAL A 101 -1.83 -7.52 -2.73
CA VAL A 101 -3.23 -7.88 -2.50
C VAL A 101 -3.50 -9.35 -2.82
N VAL A 102 -2.94 -9.89 -3.91
CA VAL A 102 -3.06 -11.32 -4.25
C VAL A 102 -2.43 -12.19 -3.16
N VAL A 103 -1.21 -11.86 -2.70
CA VAL A 103 -0.53 -12.60 -1.62
C VAL A 103 -1.36 -12.59 -0.34
N THR A 104 -1.91 -11.44 0.05
CA THR A 104 -2.77 -11.36 1.24
C THR A 104 -4.05 -12.18 1.08
N LEU A 105 -4.69 -12.15 -0.09
CA LEU A 105 -5.86 -12.99 -0.41
C LEU A 105 -5.55 -14.48 -0.43
N CYS A 106 -4.37 -14.90 -0.88
CA CYS A 106 -3.94 -16.29 -0.87
C CYS A 106 -3.61 -16.81 0.53
N SER A 107 -3.33 -15.92 1.49
CA SER A 107 -3.01 -16.31 2.86
C SER A 107 -4.27 -16.58 3.70
N ALA A 108 -4.50 -17.86 4.03
CA ALA A 108 -5.61 -18.28 4.88
C ALA A 108 -5.65 -17.61 6.28
N PRO A 109 -4.50 -17.37 6.95
CA PRO A 109 -4.48 -16.68 8.25
C PRO A 109 -4.99 -15.25 8.16
N LEU A 110 -4.62 -14.47 7.14
CA LEU A 110 -5.10 -13.08 6.98
C LEU A 110 -6.56 -13.01 6.55
N ARG A 111 -7.02 -13.98 5.75
CA ARG A 111 -8.44 -14.07 5.39
C ARG A 111 -9.37 -14.31 6.57
N ARG A 112 -8.88 -14.97 7.62
CA ARG A 112 -9.64 -15.29 8.84
C ARG A 112 -9.27 -14.39 10.02
N ALA A 113 -8.38 -13.43 9.82
CA ALA A 113 -7.98 -12.52 10.87
C ALA A 113 -9.13 -11.54 11.13
N GLU A 114 -9.67 -11.59 12.34
CA GLU A 114 -10.72 -10.71 12.82
C GLU A 114 -10.19 -9.89 13.99
N LEU A 115 -10.67 -8.64 14.11
CA LEU A 115 -10.40 -7.85 15.31
C LEU A 115 -11.27 -8.36 16.46
N PRO A 116 -10.75 -8.41 17.70
CA PRO A 116 -11.57 -8.65 18.87
C PRO A 116 -12.70 -7.61 18.93
N ARG A 117 -13.91 -8.05 19.28
CA ARG A 117 -15.10 -7.18 19.38
C ARG A 117 -14.97 -6.16 20.49
#